data_AF-A0A975J753-F1
#
_entry.id   AF-A0A975J753-F1
#
_cell.length_a   1.000
_cell.length_b   1.000
_cell.length_c   1.000
_cell.angle_alpha   90.00
_cell.angle_beta   90.00
_cell.angle_gamma   90.00
#
_symmetry.space_group_name_H-M   'P 1'
#
loop_
_entity.id
_entity.type
_entity.pdbx_description
1 polymer ?
#
loop_
_entity_poly.entity_id
_entity_poly.type
_entity_poly.pdbx_seq_one_letter_code
_entity_poly.pdbx_strand_id
1 'polypeptide(L)'
;MTTLNKLEQALTSAKGLQSDLKTFSLDTEDQQAQQMFNQLSTSLENTVQLLQSRMDFVTSEEPQYLQESMGLQNQPQNNASSSLTSNKDHHSLK
;
A
#
# COMPACT_ATOMS: atom_id res chain seq x y z
N MET A 1 0.17 5.34 -8.67
CA MET A 1 1.00 4.82 -7.55
C MET A 1 1.39 5.97 -6.66
N THR A 2 0.99 5.91 -5.39
CA THR A 2 1.38 6.88 -4.36
C THR A 2 2.86 6.70 -3.97
N THR A 3 3.40 7.65 -3.22
CA THR A 3 4.74 7.52 -2.62
C THR A 3 4.80 6.30 -1.69
N LEU A 4 3.73 6.03 -0.93
CA LEU A 4 3.62 4.85 -0.07
C LEU A 4 3.76 3.54 -0.86
N ASN A 5 3.00 3.39 -1.95
CA ASN A 5 3.05 2.17 -2.77
C ASN A 5 4.45 1.96 -3.40
N LYS A 6 5.14 3.04 -3.77
CA LYS A 6 6.52 2.97 -4.29
C LYS A 6 7.51 2.55 -3.20
N LEU A 7 7.35 3.05 -1.98
CA LEU A 7 8.18 2.67 -0.83
C LEU A 7 7.96 1.21 -0.45
N GLU A 8 6.72 0.75 -0.42
CA GLU A 8 6.38 -0.66 -0.14
C GLU A 8 6.98 -1.61 -1.19
N GLN A 9 6.87 -1.26 -2.48
CA GLN A 9 7.47 -2.03 -3.56
C GLN A 9 9.00 -2.09 -3.41
N ALA A 10 9.65 -0.96 -3.17
CA ALA A 10 11.10 -0.89 -2.99
C ALA A 10 11.57 -1.70 -1.77
N LEU A 11 10.85 -1.59 -0.65
CA LEU A 11 11.14 -2.36 0.57
C LEU A 11 10.99 -3.87 0.34
N THR A 12 9.94 -4.28 -0.39
CA THR A 12 9.71 -5.69 -0.74
C THR A 12 10.83 -6.23 -1.64
N SER A 13 11.22 -5.48 -2.66
CA SER A 13 12.35 -5.84 -3.53
C SER A 13 13.67 -5.92 -2.76
N ALA A 14 13.92 -5.00 -1.82
CA ALA A 14 15.13 -5.03 -0.99
C ALA A 14 15.15 -6.25 -0.06
N LYS A 15 14.04 -6.58 0.60
CA LYS A 15 13.92 -7.78 1.43
C LYS A 15 14.08 -9.07 0.62
N GLY A 16 13.52 -9.11 -0.60
CA GLY A 16 13.71 -10.22 -1.53
C GLY A 16 15.18 -10.43 -1.89
N LEU A 17 15.85 -9.37 -2.33
CA LEU A 17 17.29 -9.42 -2.63
C LEU A 17 18.11 -9.82 -1.40
N GLN A 18 17.77 -9.35 -0.21
CA GLN A 18 18.47 -9.73 1.02
C GLN A 18 18.38 -11.24 1.28
N SER A 19 17.19 -11.82 1.08
CA SER A 19 16.95 -13.26 1.18
C SER A 19 17.74 -14.02 0.13
N ASP A 20 17.72 -13.58 -1.12
CA ASP A 20 18.46 -14.21 -2.22
C ASP A 20 19.97 -14.23 -1.92
N LEU A 21 20.53 -13.13 -1.42
CA LEU A 21 21.94 -13.05 -1.01
C LEU A 21 22.27 -14.02 0.12
N LYS A 22 21.38 -14.18 1.12
CA LYS A 22 21.57 -15.18 2.18
C LYS A 22 21.59 -16.58 1.59
N THR A 23 20.63 -16.90 0.72
CA THR A 23 20.57 -18.19 0.02
C THR A 23 21.83 -18.45 -0.81
N PHE A 24 22.30 -17.47 -1.60
CA PHE A 24 23.53 -17.62 -2.38
C PHE A 24 24.76 -17.87 -1.51
N SER A 25 24.83 -17.28 -0.32
CA SER A 25 25.91 -17.55 0.63
C SER A 25 25.89 -18.98 1.19
N LEU A 26 24.72 -19.60 1.27
CA LEU A 26 24.52 -20.98 1.73
C LEU A 26 24.77 -22.00 0.63
N ASP A 27 24.36 -21.67 -0.60
CA ASP A 27 24.43 -22.57 -1.77
C ASP A 27 25.82 -22.59 -2.42
N THR A 28 26.63 -21.55 -2.23
CA THR A 28 27.95 -21.45 -2.83
C THR A 28 29.01 -22.26 -2.07
N GLU A 29 29.85 -22.99 -2.80
CA GLU A 29 31.01 -23.69 -2.26
C GLU A 29 32.28 -22.80 -2.20
N ASP A 30 32.24 -21.62 -2.83
CA ASP A 30 33.35 -20.67 -2.83
C ASP A 30 33.33 -19.83 -1.54
N GLN A 31 34.37 -19.97 -0.73
CA GLN A 31 34.48 -19.27 0.56
C GLN A 31 34.52 -17.73 0.41
N GLN A 32 35.14 -17.22 -0.66
CA GLN A 32 35.18 -15.77 -0.91
C GLN A 32 33.80 -15.26 -1.32
N ALA A 33 33.09 -16.01 -2.17
CA ALA A 33 31.73 -15.68 -2.55
C ALA A 33 30.77 -15.73 -1.35
N GLN A 34 30.90 -16.73 -0.47
CA GLN A 34 30.12 -16.81 0.76
C GLN A 34 30.31 -15.57 1.64
N GLN A 35 31.56 -15.14 1.85
CA GLN A 35 31.85 -13.91 2.61
C GLN A 35 31.26 -12.67 1.94
N MET A 36 31.43 -12.55 0.62
CA MET A 36 30.89 -11.44 -0.17
C MET A 36 29.35 -11.37 -0.04
N PHE A 37 28.62 -12.47 -0.24
CA PHE A 37 27.16 -12.48 -0.17
C PHE A 37 26.65 -12.17 1.25
N ASN A 38 27.32 -12.68 2.28
CA ASN A 38 27.00 -12.32 3.66
C ASN A 38 27.19 -10.81 3.92
N GLN A 39 28.32 -10.24 3.49
CA GLN A 39 28.58 -8.79 3.63
C GLN A 39 27.55 -7.93 2.88
N LEU A 40 27.16 -8.33 1.66
CA LEU A 40 26.13 -7.65 0.89
C LEU A 40 24.78 -7.72 1.59
N SER A 41 24.40 -8.88 2.12
CA SER A 41 23.15 -9.08 2.85
C SER A 41 23.08 -8.24 4.13
N THR A 42 24.17 -8.17 4.90
CA THR A 42 24.28 -7.31 6.08
C THR A 42 24.26 -5.83 5.72
N SER A 43 24.93 -5.43 4.64
CA SER A 43 24.91 -4.03 4.19
C SER A 43 23.51 -3.59 3.76
N LEU A 44 22.76 -4.48 3.12
CA LEU A 44 21.39 -4.24 2.68
C LEU A 44 20.41 -4.11 3.86
N GLU A 45 20.74 -4.67 5.01
CA GLU A 45 19.94 -4.62 6.24
C GLU A 45 19.71 -3.15 6.70
N ASN A 46 20.74 -2.31 6.61
CA ASN A 46 20.62 -0.86 6.89
C ASN A 46 19.69 -0.16 5.90
N THR A 47 19.77 -0.50 4.61
CA THR A 47 18.88 0.05 3.58
C THR A 47 17.42 -0.32 3.85
N VAL A 48 17.16 -1.58 4.21
CA VAL A 48 15.82 -2.04 4.59
C VAL A 48 15.27 -1.26 5.78
N GLN A 49 16.08 -1.03 6.82
CA GLN A 49 15.67 -0.27 8.01
C GLN A 49 15.34 1.19 7.69
N LEU A 50 16.15 1.84 6.84
CA LEU A 50 15.92 3.22 6.43
C LEU A 50 14.65 3.36 5.57
N LEU A 51 14.42 2.42 4.65
CA LEU A 51 13.20 2.39 3.84
C LEU A 51 11.95 2.14 4.70
N GLN A 52 12.03 1.23 5.67
CA GLN A 52 10.95 1.00 6.64
C GLN A 52 10.64 2.26 7.43
N SER A 53 11.66 2.92 7.99
CA SER A 53 11.49 4.17 8.76
C SER A 53 10.83 5.27 7.92
N ARG A 54 11.18 5.35 6.62
CA ARG A 54 10.54 6.31 5.71
C ARG A 54 9.10 5.95 5.39
N MET A 55 8.81 4.66 5.20
CA MET A 55 7.44 4.17 4.98
C MET A 55 6.55 4.48 6.18
N ASP A 56 7.05 4.24 7.39
CA ASP A 56 6.32 4.50 8.64
C ASP A 56 6.00 5.99 8.78
N PHE A 57 6.96 6.87 8.50
CA PHE A 57 6.76 8.32 8.49
C PHE A 57 5.73 8.78 7.45
N VAL A 58 5.80 8.27 6.21
CA VAL A 58 4.82 8.65 5.18
C VAL A 58 3.42 8.14 5.54
N THR A 59 3.32 6.96 6.15
CA THR A 59 2.06 6.40 6.63
C THR A 59 1.43 7.26 7.73
N SER A 60 2.24 7.84 8.63
CA SER A 60 1.73 8.73 9.68
C SER A 60 1.30 10.10 9.17
N GLU A 61 1.97 10.63 8.15
CA GLU A 61 1.65 11.95 7.57
C GLU A 61 0.45 11.90 6.59
N GLU A 62 0.22 10.77 5.94
CA GLU A 62 -0.84 10.64 4.93
C GLU A 62 -1.87 9.52 5.25
N PRO A 63 -2.56 9.54 6.40
CA PRO A 63 -3.46 8.46 6.83
C PRO A 63 -4.65 8.23 5.90
N GLN A 64 -5.06 9.27 5.15
CA GLN A 64 -6.13 9.22 4.15
C GLN A 64 -5.84 8.24 2.99
N TYR A 65 -4.58 7.92 2.68
CA TYR A 65 -4.27 6.92 1.65
C TYR A 65 -4.44 5.49 2.13
N LEU A 66 -4.37 5.23 3.44
CA LEU A 66 -4.76 3.94 4.00
C LEU A 66 -6.23 3.63 3.65
N GLN A 67 -7.06 4.67 3.58
CA GLN A 67 -8.47 4.56 3.29
C GLN A 67 -8.75 4.34 1.80
N GLU A 68 -7.92 4.93 0.93
CA GLU A 68 -8.01 4.74 -0.52
C GLU A 68 -7.45 3.37 -0.96
N SER A 69 -6.40 2.87 -0.32
CA SER A 69 -5.90 1.50 -0.56
C SER A 69 -6.83 0.42 -0.02
N MET A 70 -7.59 0.70 1.05
CA MET A 70 -8.65 -0.18 1.56
C MET A 70 -9.97 -0.12 0.77
N GLY A 71 -10.04 0.62 -0.34
CA GLY A 71 -11.17 0.57 -1.26
C GLY A 71 -12.49 1.07 -0.66
N LEU A 72 -12.46 2.00 0.31
CA LEU A 72 -13.67 2.65 0.78
C LEU A 72 -14.13 3.70 -0.25
N GLN A 73 -14.79 3.20 -1.30
CA GLN A 73 -15.54 4.02 -2.25
C GLN A 73 -16.65 4.76 -1.47
N ASN A 74 -16.40 6.02 -1.12
CA ASN A 74 -17.43 6.93 -0.66
C ASN A 74 -18.49 7.06 -1.77
N GLN A 75 -19.61 6.36 -1.63
CA GLN A 75 -20.81 6.63 -2.41
C GLN A 75 -21.46 7.92 -1.87
N PRO A 76 -21.65 8.98 -2.69
CA PRO A 76 -22.48 10.08 -2.29
C PRO A 76 -23.94 9.61 -2.20
N GLN A 77 -24.45 9.53 -0.98
CA GLN A 77 -25.85 9.25 -0.68
C GLN A 77 -26.67 10.51 -1.04
N ASN A 78 -27.12 10.58 -2.29
CA ASN A 78 -27.99 11.66 -2.77
C ASN A 78 -29.39 11.53 -2.13
N ASN A 79 -29.57 12.22 -1.00
CA ASN A 79 -30.89 12.53 -0.46
C ASN A 79 -31.48 13.72 -1.23
N ALA A 80 -32.26 13.43 -2.28
CA ALA A 80 -33.13 14.42 -2.90
C ALA A 80 -34.53 14.34 -2.26
N SER A 81 -34.78 15.31 -1.38
CA SER A 81 -36.03 15.58 -0.69
C SER A 81 -37.16 15.88 -1.68
N SER A 82 -38.32 15.30 -1.38
CA SER A 82 -39.69 15.80 -1.59
C SER A 82 -39.88 17.13 -2.34
N SER A 83 -40.59 17.09 -3.46
CA SER A 83 -41.44 18.21 -3.91
C SER A 83 -42.77 17.68 -4.44
N LEU A 84 -43.84 18.16 -3.82
CA LEU A 84 -45.24 17.87 -4.10
C LEU A 84 -45.61 18.24 -5.54
N THR A 85 -46.33 17.36 -6.24
CA THR A 85 -47.25 17.79 -7.29
C THR A 85 -48.64 17.23 -7.02
N SER A 86 -49.45 18.13 -6.52
CA SER A 86 -50.91 18.10 -6.45
C SER A 86 -51.51 17.46 -7.71
N ASN A 87 -52.23 16.35 -7.57
CA ASN A 87 -53.23 16.00 -8.57
C ASN A 87 -54.60 16.28 -7.98
N LYS A 88 -55.03 17.47 -8.37
CA LYS A 88 -56.31 18.12 -8.15
C LYS A 88 -57.45 17.17 -8.52
N ASP A 89 -58.47 17.23 -7.68
CA ASP A 89 -59.81 16.73 -7.87
C ASP A 89 -60.23 16.65 -9.33
N HIS A 90 -60.78 15.50 -9.73
CA HIS A 90 -62.00 15.49 -10.52
C HIS A 90 -62.80 14.24 -10.17
N HIS A 91 -63.55 14.41 -9.08
CA HIS A 91 -64.82 13.77 -8.82
C HIS A 91 -65.73 13.94 -10.04
N SER A 92 -66.18 12.84 -10.64
CA SER A 92 -67.54 12.81 -11.19
C SER A 92 -68.08 11.39 -11.14
N LEU A 93 -69.05 11.20 -10.26
CA LEU A 93 -69.96 10.07 -10.19
C LEU A 93 -70.79 9.99 -11.48
N LYS A 94 -71.02 8.78 -11.97
CA LYS A 94 -72.30 8.03 -11.93
C LYS A 94 -72.26 6.89 -12.94
#